data_AF-A0A218KPZ6-F1
#
_entry.id   AF-A0A218KPZ6-F1
#
_cell.length_a   1.000
_cell.length_b   1.000
_cell.length_c   1.000
_cell.angle_alpha   90.00
_cell.angle_beta   90.00
_cell.angle_gamma   90.00
#
_symmetry.space_group_name_H-M   'P 1'
#
loop_
_entity.id
_entity.type
_entity.pdbx_description
1 polymer ?
#
loop_
_entity_poly.entity_id
_entity_poly.type
_entity_poly.pdbx_seq_one_letter_code
_entity_poly.pdbx_strand_id
1 'polypeptide(L)'
;MPNNFNFTKEFFNHYDANSTLDDIQRYYILWKSVIAQAMIDSASNCKKTGSVVEKRKAISWLSDFSQDFVHTCILANYDPVYVKNKIQPILKRKTEKLDRDLVYSQ
;
A
#
# COMPACT_ATOMS: atom_id res chain seq x y z
N MET A 1 -8.26 20.51 -11.21
CA MET A 1 -7.40 19.50 -10.55
C MET A 1 -6.30 19.15 -11.53
N PRO A 2 -5.01 19.18 -11.14
CA PRO A 2 -3.95 18.77 -12.05
C PRO A 2 -4.12 17.28 -12.34
N ASN A 3 -4.08 16.90 -13.62
CA ASN A 3 -4.15 15.50 -14.03
C ASN A 3 -2.96 14.76 -13.42
N ASN A 4 -3.22 13.68 -12.67
CA ASN A 4 -2.17 12.82 -12.06
C ASN A 4 -1.12 12.33 -13.08
N PHE A 5 -1.52 12.23 -14.35
CA PHE A 5 -0.65 11.91 -15.48
C PHE A 5 0.45 12.97 -15.71
N ASN A 6 0.16 14.24 -15.39
CA ASN A 6 1.13 15.33 -15.51
C ASN A 6 2.13 15.33 -14.36
N PHE A 7 1.74 14.94 -13.14
CA PHE A 7 2.67 14.94 -11.99
C PHE A 7 3.76 13.87 -12.15
N THR A 8 3.39 12.64 -12.52
CA THR A 8 4.38 11.60 -12.83
C THR A 8 5.25 12.05 -14.00
N LYS A 9 4.66 12.59 -15.05
CA LYS A 9 5.41 13.04 -16.22
C LYS A 9 6.37 14.18 -15.88
N GLU A 10 5.98 15.18 -15.10
CA GLU A 10 6.83 16.30 -14.69
C GLU A 10 7.95 15.86 -13.72
N PHE A 11 7.64 15.01 -12.75
CA PHE A 11 8.65 14.49 -11.81
C PHE A 11 9.69 13.61 -12.54
N PHE A 12 9.23 12.70 -13.40
CA PHE A 12 10.14 11.87 -14.19
C PHE A 12 10.89 12.69 -15.23
N ASN A 13 10.27 13.66 -15.93
CA ASN A 13 10.98 14.54 -16.86
C ASN A 13 12.13 15.32 -16.18
N HIS A 14 12.00 15.67 -14.90
CA HIS A 14 13.05 16.34 -14.14
C HIS A 14 14.15 15.37 -13.66
N TYR A 15 13.81 14.11 -13.41
CA TYR A 15 14.75 13.05 -13.01
C TYR A 15 15.45 12.39 -14.23
N ASP A 16 14.81 12.42 -15.40
CA ASP A 16 15.20 11.76 -16.66
C ASP A 16 16.45 12.34 -17.33
N ALA A 17 16.85 13.58 -16.99
CA ALA A 17 17.96 14.21 -17.70
C ALA A 17 19.30 13.45 -17.52
N ASN A 18 19.44 12.62 -16.47
CA ASN A 18 20.66 11.85 -16.19
C ASN A 18 20.45 10.45 -15.55
N SER A 19 19.21 9.99 -15.32
CA SER A 19 18.95 8.71 -14.64
C SER A 19 18.96 7.51 -15.58
N THR A 20 19.54 6.40 -15.14
CA THR A 20 19.57 5.16 -15.91
C THR A 20 18.23 4.41 -15.80
N LEU A 21 17.96 3.51 -16.74
CA LEU A 21 16.80 2.60 -16.66
C LEU A 21 16.79 1.80 -15.34
N ASP A 22 17.98 1.44 -14.84
CA ASP A 22 18.19 0.77 -13.55
C ASP A 22 17.67 1.60 -12.38
N ASP A 23 17.90 2.91 -12.38
CA ASP A 23 17.48 3.82 -11.31
C ASP A 23 15.95 3.93 -11.26
N ILE A 24 15.30 4.01 -12.43
CA ILE A 24 13.84 4.04 -12.55
C ILE A 24 13.24 2.72 -12.02
N GLN A 25 13.84 1.58 -12.37
CA GLN A 25 13.38 0.29 -11.86
C GLN A 25 13.52 0.17 -10.34
N ARG A 26 14.66 0.59 -9.78
CA ARG A 26 14.90 0.60 -8.33
C ARG A 26 13.91 1.51 -7.61
N TYR A 27 13.60 2.67 -8.20
CA TYR A 27 12.60 3.58 -7.67
C TYR A 27 11.21 2.92 -7.57
N TYR A 28 10.75 2.27 -8.65
CA TYR A 28 9.48 1.55 -8.61
C TYR A 28 9.51 0.40 -7.61
N ILE A 29 10.60 -0.36 -7.53
CA ILE A 29 10.75 -1.45 -6.56
C ILE A 29 10.67 -0.93 -5.12
N LEU A 30 11.27 0.22 -4.82
CA LEU A 30 11.18 0.85 -3.51
C LEU A 30 9.71 1.10 -3.13
N TRP A 31 8.94 1.75 -3.99
CA TRP A 31 7.53 2.05 -3.67
C TRP A 31 6.64 0.81 -3.67
N LYS A 32 6.93 -0.19 -4.50
CA LYS A 32 6.28 -1.51 -4.42
C LYS A 32 6.53 -2.19 -3.06
N SER A 33 7.72 -2.02 -2.49
CA SER A 33 8.06 -2.60 -1.20
C SER A 33 7.24 -1.99 -0.06
N VAL A 34 6.89 -0.69 -0.13
CA VAL A 34 6.00 -0.03 0.83
C VAL A 34 4.61 -0.68 0.84
N ILE A 35 4.03 -0.91 -0.35
CA ILE A 35 2.74 -1.61 -0.48
C ILE A 35 2.83 -3.04 0.05
N ALA A 36 3.91 -3.75 -0.30
CA ALA A 36 4.16 -5.11 0.17
C ALA A 36 4.26 -5.19 1.70
N GLN A 37 4.98 -4.25 2.32
CA GLN A 37 5.12 -4.19 3.78
C GLN A 37 3.78 -3.96 4.46
N ALA A 38 2.94 -3.03 3.98
CA ALA A 38 1.60 -2.83 4.51
C ALA A 38 0.74 -4.11 4.39
N MET A 39 0.86 -4.86 3.29
CA MET A 39 0.17 -6.15 3.15
C MET A 39 0.66 -7.18 4.17
N ILE A 40 1.97 -7.25 4.44
CA ILE A 40 2.56 -8.12 5.46
C ILE A 40 2.09 -7.70 6.86
N ASP A 41 2.12 -6.42 7.19
CA ASP A 41 1.72 -5.89 8.49
C ASP A 41 0.23 -6.15 8.76
N SER A 42 -0.62 -5.96 7.75
CA SER A 42 -2.04 -6.33 7.83
C SER A 42 -2.27 -7.85 8.02
N ALA A 43 -1.29 -8.68 7.65
CA ALA A 43 -1.32 -10.13 7.79
C ALA A 43 -0.72 -10.63 9.11
N SER A 44 -0.11 -9.75 9.91
CA SER A 44 0.53 -10.16 11.15
C SER A 44 -0.46 -10.84 12.11
N ASN A 45 -0.02 -11.95 12.71
CA ASN A 45 -0.74 -12.67 13.76
C ASN A 45 -0.05 -12.49 15.13
N CYS A 46 0.89 -11.54 15.25
CA CYS A 46 1.61 -11.31 16.49
C CYS A 46 0.68 -10.68 17.53
N LYS A 47 0.61 -11.30 18.73
CA LYS A 47 -0.25 -10.88 19.84
C LYS A 47 0.32 -9.70 20.65
N LYS A 48 1.55 -9.25 20.37
CA LYS A 48 2.15 -8.10 21.05
C LYS A 48 1.39 -6.83 20.67
N THR A 49 1.06 -6.00 21.66
CA THR A 49 0.21 -4.81 21.52
C THR A 49 0.68 -3.88 20.39
N GLY A 50 1.99 -3.64 20.27
CA GLY A 50 2.56 -2.83 19.18
C GLY A 50 2.30 -3.41 17.79
N SER A 51 2.36 -4.73 17.64
CA SER A 51 2.05 -5.38 16.35
C SER A 51 0.57 -5.32 15.98
N VAL A 52 -0.33 -5.24 16.98
CA VAL A 52 -1.77 -5.08 16.73
C VAL A 52 -2.08 -3.67 16.23
N VAL A 53 -1.40 -2.65 16.79
CA VAL A 53 -1.54 -1.26 16.35
C VAL A 53 -1.08 -1.11 14.90
N GLU A 54 0.12 -1.59 14.57
CA GLU A 54 0.64 -1.50 13.19
C GLU A 54 -0.23 -2.28 12.19
N LYS A 55 -0.75 -3.45 12.59
CA LYS A 55 -1.73 -4.19 11.78
C LYS A 55 -2.97 -3.36 11.48
N ARG A 56 -3.55 -2.67 12.47
CA ARG A 56 -4.75 -1.83 12.29
C ARG A 56 -4.46 -0.64 11.37
N LYS A 57 -3.32 0.04 11.57
CA LYS A 57 -2.88 1.14 10.69
C LYS A 57 -2.73 0.67 9.25
N ALA A 58 -2.07 -0.48 9.04
CA ALA A 58 -1.88 -1.05 7.72
C ALA A 58 -3.22 -1.42 7.05
N ILE A 59 -4.17 -2.00 7.80
CA ILE A 59 -5.51 -2.28 7.29
C ILE A 59 -6.23 -0.99 6.89
N SER A 60 -6.23 0.04 7.75
CA SER A 60 -6.85 1.34 7.47
C SER A 60 -6.26 1.97 6.21
N TRP A 61 -4.93 2.04 6.13
CA TRP A 61 -4.23 2.61 4.99
C TRP A 61 -4.56 1.88 3.68
N LEU A 62 -4.64 0.55 3.70
CA LEU A 62 -5.01 -0.26 2.54
C LEU A 62 -6.52 -0.18 2.19
N SER A 63 -7.40 0.14 3.14
CA SER A 63 -8.85 0.20 2.93
C SER A 63 -9.35 1.59 2.50
N ASP A 64 -8.73 2.65 3.01
CA ASP A 64 -9.31 3.99 3.02
C ASP A 64 -9.17 4.71 1.69
N PHE A 65 -8.33 4.18 0.78
CA PHE A 65 -8.06 4.78 -0.53
C PHE A 65 -7.69 6.27 -0.43
N SER A 66 -6.90 6.58 0.60
CA SER A 66 -6.43 7.91 0.93
C SER A 66 -5.45 8.44 -0.12
N GLN A 67 -5.22 9.75 -0.11
CA GLN A 67 -4.33 10.40 -1.08
C GLN A 67 -2.89 9.88 -1.02
N ASP A 68 -2.39 9.56 0.17
CA ASP A 68 -1.06 8.97 0.35
C ASP A 68 -0.98 7.57 -0.27
N PHE A 69 -1.99 6.72 -0.09
CA PHE A 69 -2.08 5.42 -0.76
C PHE A 69 -2.10 5.55 -2.29
N VAL A 70 -2.92 6.49 -2.81
CA VAL A 70 -2.99 6.77 -4.25
C VAL A 70 -1.64 7.23 -4.78
N HIS A 71 -0.97 8.15 -4.10
CA HIS A 71 0.37 8.59 -4.47
C HIS A 71 1.36 7.44 -4.43
N THR A 72 1.39 6.63 -3.37
CA THR A 72 2.29 5.47 -3.29
C THR A 72 2.07 4.48 -4.44
N CYS A 73 0.82 4.23 -4.84
CA CYS A 73 0.52 3.40 -6.02
C CYS A 73 1.09 4.01 -7.30
N ILE A 74 0.90 5.32 -7.50
CA ILE A 74 1.44 6.04 -8.65
C ILE A 74 2.97 5.98 -8.68
N LEU A 75 3.63 6.20 -7.55
CA LEU A 75 5.09 6.13 -7.43
C LEU A 75 5.63 4.70 -7.58
N ALA A 76 4.81 3.68 -7.31
CA ALA A 76 5.09 2.27 -7.58
C ALA A 76 4.83 1.85 -9.04
N ASN A 77 4.40 2.78 -9.90
CA ASN A 77 3.91 2.52 -11.25
C ASN A 77 2.76 1.52 -11.30
N TYR A 78 1.79 1.68 -10.40
CA TYR A 78 0.56 0.91 -10.34
C TYR A 78 -0.67 1.81 -10.46
N ASP A 79 -1.73 1.26 -11.07
CA ASP A 79 -3.06 1.84 -10.98
C ASP A 79 -3.63 1.63 -9.56
N PRO A 80 -3.92 2.70 -8.81
CA PRO A 80 -4.49 2.60 -7.47
C PRO A 80 -5.79 1.80 -7.42
N VAL A 81 -6.65 1.92 -8.45
CA VAL A 81 -7.94 1.22 -8.50
C VAL A 81 -7.72 -0.29 -8.65
N TYR A 82 -6.81 -0.68 -9.55
CA TYR A 82 -6.40 -2.07 -9.69
C TYR A 82 -5.87 -2.66 -8.38
N VAL A 83 -4.97 -1.95 -7.69
CA VAL A 83 -4.39 -2.41 -6.41
C VAL A 83 -5.48 -2.55 -5.35
N LYS A 84 -6.37 -1.55 -5.21
CA LYS A 84 -7.49 -1.60 -4.26
C LYS A 84 -8.38 -2.83 -4.50
N ASN A 85 -8.75 -3.08 -5.76
CA ASN A 85 -9.62 -4.20 -6.14
C ASN A 85 -8.97 -5.56 -5.84
N LYS A 86 -7.64 -5.67 -5.94
CA LYS A 86 -6.91 -6.88 -5.58
C LYS A 86 -6.79 -7.09 -4.07
N ILE A 87 -6.65 -6.01 -3.30
CA ILE A 87 -6.41 -6.08 -1.84
C ILE A 87 -7.71 -6.23 -1.05
N GLN A 88 -8.81 -5.60 -1.47
CA GLN A 88 -10.11 -5.62 -0.78
C GLN A 88 -10.60 -7.04 -0.38
N PRO A 89 -10.60 -8.05 -1.27
CA PRO A 89 -11.02 -9.41 -0.91
C PRO A 89 -10.10 -10.09 0.12
N ILE A 90 -8.82 -9.69 0.17
CA ILE A 90 -7.84 -10.22 1.12
C ILE A 90 -8.10 -9.65 2.52
N LEU A 91 -8.40 -8.35 2.60
CA LEU A 91 -8.73 -7.68 3.87
C LEU A 91 -10.05 -8.19 4.45
N LYS A 92 -11.10 -8.32 3.63
CA LYS A 92 -12.42 -8.77 4.10
C LYS A 92 -12.37 -10.14 4.80
N ARG A 93 -11.65 -11.11 4.20
CA ARG A 93 -11.44 -12.45 4.79
C ARG A 93 -10.70 -12.42 6.12
N LYS A 94 -9.86 -11.40 6.35
CA LYS A 94 -9.10 -11.26 7.59
C LYS A 94 -9.92 -10.60 8.71
N THR A 95 -10.74 -9.60 8.38
CA THR A 95 -11.63 -8.96 9.37
C THR A 95 -12.61 -9.98 9.94
N GLU A 96 -13.22 -10.83 9.10
CA GLU A 96 -14.10 -11.93 9.53
C GLU A 96 -13.41 -12.94 10.46
N LYS A 97 -12.08 -13.09 10.37
CA LYS A 97 -11.31 -13.96 11.25
C LYS A 97 -11.00 -13.27 12.59
N LEU A 98 -10.65 -11.98 12.56
CA LEU A 98 -10.42 -11.16 13.77
C LEU A 98 -11.67 -11.09 14.65
N ASP A 99 -12.85 -10.90 14.05
CA ASP A 99 -14.11 -10.85 14.79
C ASP A 99 -14.40 -12.19 15.49
N ARG A 100 -14.10 -13.32 14.82
CA ARG A 100 -14.23 -14.66 15.44
C ARG A 100 -13.24 -14.86 16.59
N ASP A 101 -11.97 -14.51 16.41
CA ASP A 101 -10.94 -14.73 17.43
C ASP A 101 -11.18 -13.88 18.71
N LEU A 102 -11.83 -12.72 18.59
CA LEU A 102 -12.25 -11.89 19.73
C LEU A 102 -13.48 -12.43 20.47
N VAL A 103 -14.39 -13.13 19.78
CA VAL A 103 -15.60 -13.72 20.38
C VAL A 103 -15.28 -14.97 21.20
N TYR A 104 -14.25 -15.75 20.86
CA TYR A 104 -13.84 -16.96 21.60
C TYR A 104 -12.83 -16.72 22.73
N SER A 105 -12.55 -15.46 23.06
CA SER A 105 -11.61 -15.07 24.13
C SER A 105 -12.30 -14.50 25.37
N GLN A 106 -13.63 -14.56 25.45
CA GLN A 106 -14.46 -14.27 26.64
C GLN A 106 -15.09 -15.56 27.15
#